data_AF-A0A6G1JQH3-F1
#
_entry.id   AF-A0A6G1JQH3-F1
#
_cell.length_a   1.000
_cell.length_b   1.000
_cell.length_c   1.000
_cell.angle_alpha   90.00
_cell.angle_beta   90.00
_cell.angle_gamma   90.00
#
_symmetry.space_group_name_H-M   'P 1'
#
loop_
_entity.id
_entity.type
_entity.pdbx_description
1 polymer ?
#
loop_
_entity_poly.entity_id
_entity_poly.type
_entity_poly.pdbx_seq_one_letter_code
_entity_poly.pdbx_strand_id
1 'polypeptide(L)'
;GKKRYSPPRPDADTFDSQEEFVNSLVSIPIAEVEEYNRKCPHCWKRYGESDQGADNAENPVKFRCGHVFGEKCMKDVFRLPTAVKVDLCPISFESGSRGADLGARLDQFLALKENVGD
;
A
#
# COMPACT_ATOMS: atom_id res chain seq x y z
N GLY A 1 20.86 28.37 -3.12
CA GLY A 1 19.58 27.85 -3.63
C GLY A 1 19.19 26.61 -2.83
N LYS A 2 17.92 26.45 -2.48
CA LYS A 2 17.44 25.23 -1.78
C LYS A 2 17.62 24.03 -2.72
N LYS A 3 18.25 22.95 -2.25
CA LYS A 3 18.34 21.69 -3.01
C LYS A 3 16.91 21.24 -3.33
N ARG A 4 16.61 21.02 -4.61
CA ARG A 4 15.36 20.37 -5.02
C ARG A 4 15.38 18.95 -4.46
N TYR A 5 14.27 18.55 -3.86
CA TYR A 5 14.08 17.16 -3.47
C TYR A 5 14.27 16.27 -4.70
N SER A 6 15.05 15.20 -4.53
CA SER A 6 15.13 14.11 -5.49
C SER A 6 14.62 12.87 -4.77
N PRO A 7 13.69 12.11 -5.37
CA PRO A 7 13.27 10.85 -4.78
C PRO A 7 14.47 9.90 -4.66
N PRO A 8 14.43 8.98 -3.68
CA PRO A 8 15.40 7.89 -3.60
C PRO A 8 15.45 7.13 -4.93
N ARG A 9 16.66 6.74 -5.35
CA ARG A 9 16.84 5.85 -6.50
C ARG A 9 16.98 4.42 -6.00
N PRO A 10 16.51 3.42 -6.76
CA PRO A 10 16.78 2.03 -6.45
C PRO A 10 18.28 1.76 -6.29
N ASP A 11 18.61 0.95 -5.30
CA ASP A 11 19.94 0.48 -4.97
C ASP A 11 19.92 -1.04 -4.66
N ALA A 12 21.02 -1.58 -4.14
CA ALA A 12 21.12 -3.01 -3.82
C ALA A 12 20.13 -3.49 -2.74
N ASP A 13 19.59 -2.56 -1.93
CA ASP A 13 18.65 -2.87 -0.85
C ASP A 13 17.19 -2.65 -1.26
N THR A 14 16.96 -2.25 -2.51
CA THR A 14 15.63 -2.06 -3.07
C THR A 14 15.06 -3.40 -3.56
N PHE A 15 13.81 -3.70 -3.17
CA PHE A 15 13.06 -4.88 -3.64
C PHE A 15 12.39 -4.58 -4.98
N ASP A 16 12.21 -5.61 -5.82
CA ASP A 16 11.59 -5.46 -7.14
C ASP A 16 10.07 -5.20 -7.03
N SER A 17 9.46 -5.65 -5.92
CA SER A 17 8.04 -5.44 -5.65
C SER A 17 7.74 -5.32 -4.15
N GLN A 18 6.57 -4.75 -3.83
CA GLN A 18 6.06 -4.73 -2.46
C GLN A 18 5.82 -6.16 -1.92
N GLU A 19 5.40 -7.08 -2.78
CA GLU A 19 5.16 -8.47 -2.40
C GLU A 19 6.45 -9.17 -2.00
N GLU A 20 7.53 -8.96 -2.76
CA GLU A 20 8.87 -9.45 -2.40
C GLU A 20 9.34 -8.87 -1.05
N PHE A 21 9.14 -7.57 -0.84
CA PHE A 21 9.45 -6.93 0.44
C PHE A 21 8.66 -7.56 1.59
N VAL A 22 7.34 -7.72 1.46
CA VAL A 22 6.49 -8.32 2.50
C VAL A 22 6.89 -9.77 2.78
N ASN A 23 7.23 -10.53 1.74
CA ASN A 23 7.68 -11.92 1.87
C ASN A 23 9.07 -12.02 2.52
N SER A 24 9.90 -10.96 2.41
CA SER A 24 11.21 -10.90 3.07
C SER A 24 11.13 -10.66 4.58
N LEU A 25 9.96 -10.31 5.13
CA LEU A 25 9.72 -10.08 6.56
C LEU A 25 9.73 -11.40 7.35
N VAL A 26 10.90 -12.04 7.39
CA VAL A 26 11.16 -13.29 8.10
C VAL A 26 11.70 -12.96 9.48
N SER A 27 11.10 -13.57 10.51
CA SER A 27 11.49 -13.38 11.89
C SER A 27 12.91 -13.89 12.16
N ILE A 28 13.67 -13.11 12.91
CA ILE A 28 15.00 -13.47 13.39
C ILE A 28 14.97 -13.84 14.88
N PRO A 29 15.92 -14.63 15.39
CA PRO A 29 16.04 -14.90 16.82
C PRO A 29 16.28 -13.61 17.63
N ILE A 30 15.67 -13.50 18.81
CA ILE A 30 15.88 -12.36 19.72
C ILE A 30 17.35 -12.20 20.16
N ALA A 31 18.13 -13.30 20.11
CA ALA A 31 19.56 -13.30 20.40
C ALA A 31 20.38 -12.50 19.37
N GLU A 32 19.88 -12.36 18.14
CA GLU A 32 20.51 -11.57 17.07
C GLU A 32 20.12 -10.09 17.13
N VAL A 33 19.19 -9.73 18.03
CA VAL A 33 18.75 -8.35 18.25
C VAL A 33 19.52 -7.75 19.41
N GLU A 34 20.22 -6.66 19.12
CA GLU A 34 20.92 -5.83 20.11
C GLU A 34 19.97 -5.42 21.24
N GLU A 35 20.45 -5.42 22.48
CA GLU A 35 19.60 -5.28 23.66
C GLU A 35 18.73 -4.01 23.64
N TYR A 36 19.30 -2.88 23.21
CA TYR A 36 18.59 -1.60 23.12
C TYR A 36 17.53 -1.56 22.00
N ASN A 37 17.61 -2.49 21.05
CA ASN A 37 16.66 -2.64 19.94
C ASN A 37 15.60 -3.72 20.21
N ARG A 38 15.51 -4.29 21.42
CA ARG A 38 14.54 -5.36 21.75
C ARG A 38 13.10 -4.88 21.99
N LYS A 39 12.75 -3.71 21.45
CA LYS A 39 11.40 -3.17 21.42
C LYS A 39 11.05 -2.82 19.98
N CYS A 40 9.85 -3.18 19.55
CA CYS A 40 9.35 -2.79 18.26
C CYS A 40 9.15 -1.26 18.22
N PRO A 41 9.79 -0.50 17.30
CA PRO A 41 9.61 0.95 17.23
C PRO A 41 8.20 1.39 16.80
N HIS A 42 7.39 0.48 16.25
CA HIS A 42 6.02 0.78 15.81
C HIS A 42 5.01 0.70 16.98
N CYS A 43 5.00 -0.42 17.71
CA CYS A 43 4.04 -0.65 18.81
C CYS A 43 4.64 -0.49 20.22
N TRP A 44 5.96 -0.23 20.32
CA TRP A 44 6.71 0.00 21.55
C TRP A 44 6.78 -1.15 22.57
N LYS A 45 6.23 -2.32 22.23
CA LYS A 45 6.31 -3.55 23.04
C LYS A 45 7.65 -4.27 22.87
N ARG A 46 8.09 -5.01 23.89
CA ARG A 46 9.23 -5.92 23.72
C ARG A 46 8.80 -7.11 22.87
N TYR A 47 9.75 -7.66 22.11
CA TYR A 47 9.49 -8.86 21.33
C TYR A 47 9.14 -10.05 22.23
N GLY A 48 8.13 -10.82 21.82
CA GLY A 48 7.56 -11.92 22.61
C GLY A 48 6.55 -11.50 23.69
N GLU A 49 6.37 -10.21 23.97
CA GLU A 49 5.35 -9.75 24.93
C GLU A 49 4.00 -9.55 24.24
N SER A 50 2.95 -10.16 24.79
CA SER A 50 1.57 -9.92 24.39
C SER A 50 0.80 -9.17 25.47
N ASP A 51 -0.23 -8.43 25.06
CA ASP A 51 -1.17 -7.82 26.00
C ASP A 51 -2.01 -8.90 26.68
N GLN A 52 -2.53 -8.61 27.86
CA GLN A 52 -3.32 -9.59 28.63
C GLN A 52 -4.54 -10.04 27.84
N GLY A 53 -4.59 -11.34 27.53
CA GLY A 53 -5.68 -11.96 26.76
C GLY A 53 -5.65 -11.72 25.25
N ALA A 54 -4.58 -11.12 24.72
CA ALA A 54 -4.39 -10.91 23.28
C ALA A 54 -3.25 -11.78 22.73
N ASP A 55 -3.37 -12.25 21.48
CA ASP A 55 -2.28 -12.88 20.72
C ASP A 55 -1.62 -11.87 19.77
N ASN A 56 -1.00 -10.86 20.37
CA ASN A 56 -0.35 -9.77 19.64
C ASN A 56 1.12 -9.59 20.01
N ALA A 57 1.76 -10.67 20.48
CA ALA A 57 3.20 -10.73 20.58
C ALA A 57 3.82 -10.56 19.18
N GLU A 58 4.87 -9.75 19.13
CA GLU A 58 5.67 -9.49 17.95
C GLU A 58 6.94 -10.33 17.98
N ASN A 59 7.31 -10.85 16.81
CA ASN A 59 8.64 -11.39 16.56
C ASN A 59 9.49 -10.34 15.84
N PRO A 60 10.80 -10.25 16.12
CA PRO A 60 11.65 -9.26 15.46
C PRO A 60 11.92 -9.67 14.02
N VAL A 61 11.78 -8.73 13.09
CA VAL A 61 12.23 -8.84 11.70
C VAL A 61 13.28 -7.77 11.43
N LYS A 62 14.33 -8.09 10.67
CA LYS A 62 15.40 -7.14 10.35
C LYS A 62 15.35 -6.77 8.87
N PHE A 63 15.24 -5.48 8.59
CA PHE A 63 15.27 -4.96 7.22
C PHE A 63 16.70 -4.98 6.67
N ARG A 64 16.86 -4.90 5.34
CA ARG A 64 18.18 -4.81 4.69
C ARG A 64 18.99 -3.60 5.18
N CYS A 65 18.33 -2.49 5.49
CA CYS A 65 18.95 -1.31 6.10
C CYS A 65 19.34 -1.47 7.59
N GLY A 66 19.13 -2.65 8.18
CA GLY A 66 19.55 -3.00 9.54
C GLY A 66 18.54 -2.71 10.65
N HIS A 67 17.50 -1.91 10.38
CA HIS A 67 16.45 -1.62 11.36
C HIS A 67 15.62 -2.87 11.70
N VAL A 68 15.21 -2.97 12.97
CA VAL A 68 14.44 -4.10 13.49
C VAL A 68 13.04 -3.63 13.88
N PHE A 69 12.01 -4.36 13.45
CA PHE A 69 10.60 -4.07 13.71
C PHE A 69 9.85 -5.35 14.11
N GLY A 70 8.56 -5.24 14.44
CA GLY A 70 7.68 -6.40 14.65
C GLY A 70 7.16 -6.95 13.32
N GLU A 71 7.18 -8.27 13.17
CA GLU A 71 6.68 -8.97 11.97
C GLU A 71 5.22 -8.59 11.64
N LYS A 72 4.30 -8.73 12.61
CA LYS A 72 2.87 -8.50 12.38
C LYS A 72 2.64 -7.02 12.11
N CYS A 73 3.30 -6.13 12.86
CA CYS A 73 3.30 -4.69 12.60
C CYS A 73 3.70 -4.35 11.16
N MET A 74 4.83 -4.85 10.66
CA MET A 74 5.30 -4.50 9.31
C MET A 74 4.46 -5.14 8.21
N LYS A 75 3.95 -6.36 8.42
CA LYS A 75 3.00 -6.98 7.48
C LYS A 75 1.67 -6.23 7.41
N ASP A 76 1.23 -5.61 8.50
CA ASP A 76 0.03 -4.77 8.51
C ASP A 76 0.28 -3.42 7.81
N VAL A 77 1.37 -2.72 8.17
CA VAL A 77 1.74 -1.43 7.57
C VAL A 77 1.95 -1.53 6.07
N PHE A 78 2.62 -2.58 5.61
CA PHE A 78 2.94 -2.80 4.20
C PHE A 78 2.02 -3.83 3.55
N ARG A 79 0.82 -4.05 4.11
CA ARG A 79 -0.17 -4.99 3.57
C ARG A 79 -0.41 -4.71 2.09
N LEU A 80 -0.37 -5.77 1.28
CA LEU A 80 -0.71 -5.67 -0.14
C LEU A 80 -2.17 -5.23 -0.30
N PRO A 81 -2.46 -4.26 -1.19
CA PRO A 81 -3.83 -3.84 -1.43
C PRO A 81 -4.65 -5.02 -1.94
N THR A 82 -5.78 -5.29 -1.30
CA THR A 82 -6.74 -6.26 -1.81
C THR A 82 -7.22 -5.79 -3.18
N ALA A 83 -7.12 -6.63 -4.21
CA ALA A 83 -7.67 -6.34 -5.51
C ALA A 83 -9.20 -6.15 -5.37
N VAL A 84 -9.65 -4.89 -5.36
CA VAL A 84 -11.07 -4.57 -5.39
C VAL A 84 -11.50 -4.64 -6.84
N LYS A 85 -12.32 -5.64 -7.16
CA LYS A 85 -13.02 -5.67 -8.44
C LYS A 85 -14.18 -4.68 -8.36
N VAL A 86 -14.11 -3.61 -9.13
CA VAL A 86 -15.22 -2.69 -9.34
C VAL A 86 -15.86 -3.05 -10.67
N ASP A 87 -17.06 -3.60 -10.63
CA ASP A 87 -17.85 -3.81 -11.84
C ASP A 87 -18.41 -2.45 -12.27
N LEU A 88 -17.91 -1.93 -13.40
CA LEU A 88 -18.40 -0.68 -13.96
C LEU A 88 -19.78 -0.91 -14.56
N CYS A 89 -20.78 -0.12 -14.14
CA CYS A 89 -22.07 -0.07 -14.78
C CYS A 89 -22.13 1.11 -15.77
N PRO A 90 -22.91 0.99 -16.85
CA PRO A 90 -23.24 2.14 -17.68
C PRO A 90 -23.83 3.26 -16.80
N ILE A 91 -23.36 4.48 -17.01
CA ILE A 91 -23.97 5.66 -16.40
C ILE A 91 -25.41 5.76 -16.90
N SER A 92 -26.36 5.85 -15.98
CA SER A 92 -27.76 6.16 -16.25
C SER A 92 -28.13 7.47 -15.59
N PHE A 93 -28.85 8.32 -16.32
CA PHE A 93 -29.35 9.58 -15.80
C PHE A 93 -30.87 9.51 -15.63
N GLU A 94 -31.39 10.11 -14.57
CA GLU A 94 -32.83 10.28 -14.42
C GLU A 94 -33.39 11.18 -15.53
N SER A 95 -34.57 10.84 -16.04
CA SER A 95 -35.27 11.62 -17.06
C SER A 95 -35.49 13.06 -16.60
N GLY A 96 -35.11 14.02 -17.44
CA GLY A 96 -35.22 15.46 -17.14
C GLY A 96 -34.12 16.01 -16.22
N SER A 97 -33.15 15.19 -15.81
CA SER A 97 -31.99 15.67 -15.06
C SER A 97 -30.98 16.38 -15.97
N ARG A 98 -30.16 17.27 -15.39
CA ARG A 98 -29.01 17.88 -16.09
C ARG A 98 -28.03 16.84 -16.63
N GLY A 99 -27.97 15.66 -16.00
CA GLY A 99 -27.16 14.54 -16.46
C GLY A 99 -27.67 13.96 -17.77
N ALA A 100 -29.00 13.81 -17.90
CA ALA A 100 -29.62 13.33 -19.15
C ALA A 100 -29.35 14.29 -20.32
N ASP A 101 -29.43 15.61 -20.07
CA ASP A 101 -29.09 16.63 -21.07
C ASP A 101 -27.62 16.56 -21.49
N LEU A 102 -26.72 16.34 -20.52
CA LEU A 102 -25.28 16.18 -20.80
C LEU A 102 -25.03 14.90 -21.60
N GLY A 103 -25.64 13.78 -21.22
CA GLY A 103 -25.54 12.50 -21.93
C GLY A 103 -25.94 12.64 -23.39
N ALA A 104 -27.11 13.22 -23.67
CA ALA A 104 -27.60 13.43 -25.03
C ALA A 104 -26.66 14.31 -25.88
N ARG A 105 -26.04 15.34 -25.28
CA ARG A 105 -25.06 16.19 -25.98
C ARG A 105 -23.77 15.45 -26.30
N LEU A 106 -23.31 14.59 -25.40
CA LEU A 106 -22.13 13.75 -25.62
C LEU A 106 -22.40 12.73 -26.74
N ASP A 107 -23.57 12.10 -26.74
CA ASP A 107 -23.98 11.17 -27.80
C ASP A 107 -24.01 11.87 -29.16
N GLN A 108 -24.58 13.08 -29.23
CA GLN A 108 -24.60 13.88 -30.45
C GLN A 108 -23.18 14.26 -30.93
N PHE A 109 -22.29 14.63 -30.02
CA PHE A 109 -20.90 14.96 -30.35
C PHE A 109 -20.15 13.73 -30.90
N LEU A 110 -20.33 12.57 -30.29
CA LEU A 110 -19.71 11.32 -30.76
C LEU A 110 -20.21 10.96 -32.16
N ALA A 111 -21.51 11.05 -32.40
CA ALA A 111 -22.10 10.82 -33.72
C ALA A 111 -21.54 11.79 -34.77
N LEU A 112 -21.33 13.06 -34.44
CA LEU A 112 -20.71 14.03 -35.34
C LEU A 112 -19.24 13.69 -35.64
N LYS A 113 -18.49 13.23 -34.63
CA LYS A 113 -17.07 12.88 -34.78
C LYS A 113 -16.87 11.66 -35.67
N GLU A 114 -17.76 10.67 -35.59
CA GLU A 114 -17.72 9.48 -36.45
C GLU A 114 -18.01 9.83 -37.92
N ASN A 115 -18.88 10.82 -38.17
CA ASN A 115 -19.23 11.27 -39.52
C ASN A 115 -18.21 12.23 -40.18
N VAL A 116 -17.16 12.64 -39.46
CA VAL A 116 -16.08 13.52 -39.96
C VAL A 116 -14.78 12.74 -40.23
N GLY A 117 -14.78 11.43 -39.97
CA GLY A 117 -13.63 10.54 -40.10
C GLY A 117 -13.47 9.79 -41.44
N ASP A 118 -14.31 10.07 -42.44
CA ASP A 118 -14.19 9.55 -43.83
C ASP A 118 -13.76 10.66 -44.81
#